data_AF-A0A1I8HY29-F1
#
_entry.id   AF-A0A1I8HY29-F1
#
_cell.length_a   1.000
_cell.length_b   1.000
_cell.length_c   1.000
_cell.angle_alpha   90.00
_cell.angle_beta   90.00
_cell.angle_gamma   90.00
#
_symmetry.space_group_name_H-M   'P 1'
#
loop_
_entity.id
_entity.type
_entity.pdbx_description
1 polymer ?
#
loop_
_entity_poly.entity_id
_entity_poly.type
_entity_poly.pdbx_seq_one_letter_code
_entity_poly.pdbx_strand_id
1 'polypeptide(L)'
;MANLTNAFQVADEKLGLAQLLDPEDVNVDQPDEKSIMTYVVTYYHYFSKAKSESVSAKRLSRVLQQAQDISELIGQYEQLSTSLIKWIEQTIELLNDRQLANSVAGVQTQLQAFGTYRAVEKPPKFTEKGNLEVQLFTIQQRLRANNQKPHLPRELGLLARVDEAWHRLEGAEHARDIALHEELMRQRRLEQLANRFDRKADMREAWLRENQSLIGQDNFGKDLPAVRAATCKHEAIETDIFAYEERVTAVVRLSAELQAESYHDVARVL
;
A
#
# COMPACT_ATOMS: atom_id res chain seq x y z
N MET A 1 -59.94 30.63 -50.50
CA MET A 1 -60.84 29.62 -49.90
C MET A 1 -60.14 28.30 -49.52
N ALA A 2 -59.78 27.40 -50.46
CA ALA A 2 -59.25 26.07 -50.12
C ALA A 2 -58.06 26.04 -49.14
N ASN A 3 -57.12 27.00 -49.26
CA ASN A 3 -55.98 27.10 -48.35
C ASN A 3 -56.39 27.50 -46.91
N LEU A 4 -57.38 28.38 -46.76
CA LEU A 4 -57.86 28.83 -45.44
C LEU A 4 -58.63 27.70 -44.76
N THR A 5 -59.51 27.03 -45.49
CA THR A 5 -60.23 25.85 -44.99
C THR A 5 -59.27 24.76 -44.53
N ASN A 6 -58.25 24.45 -45.34
CA ASN A 6 -57.23 23.47 -44.95
C ASN A 6 -56.42 23.93 -43.72
N ALA A 7 -56.03 25.21 -43.66
CA ALA A 7 -55.27 25.74 -42.53
C ALA A 7 -56.05 25.70 -41.20
N PHE A 8 -57.36 25.99 -41.23
CA PHE A 8 -58.22 25.96 -40.05
C PHE A 8 -58.52 24.53 -39.61
N GLN A 9 -58.83 23.64 -40.57
CA GLN A 9 -59.07 22.23 -40.29
C GLN A 9 -57.82 21.53 -39.72
N VAL A 10 -56.64 21.78 -40.29
CA VAL A 10 -55.38 21.22 -39.78
C VAL A 10 -55.09 21.73 -38.37
N ALA A 11 -55.39 23.00 -38.08
CA ALA A 11 -55.14 23.56 -36.76
C ALA A 11 -56.06 22.97 -35.68
N ASP A 12 -57.32 22.73 -36.01
CA ASP A 12 -58.27 22.07 -35.11
C ASP A 12 -57.91 20.59 -34.89
N GLU A 13 -57.72 19.83 -35.99
CA GLU A 13 -57.46 18.39 -35.91
C GLU A 13 -56.09 18.03 -35.34
N LYS A 14 -55.04 18.81 -35.67
CA LYS A 14 -53.66 18.48 -35.31
C LYS A 14 -53.13 19.28 -34.12
N LEU A 15 -53.63 20.50 -33.91
CA LEU A 15 -53.15 21.39 -32.85
C LEU A 15 -54.21 21.64 -31.77
N GLY A 16 -55.47 21.22 -31.97
CA GLY A 16 -56.58 21.46 -31.04
C GLY A 16 -56.98 22.94 -30.94
N LEU A 17 -56.67 23.74 -31.98
CA LEU A 17 -57.03 25.15 -32.04
C LEU A 17 -58.44 25.30 -32.62
N ALA A 18 -59.39 25.69 -31.78
CA ALA A 18 -60.78 25.91 -32.20
C ALA A 18 -60.86 26.90 -33.36
N GLN A 19 -61.63 26.57 -34.39
CA GLN A 19 -61.82 27.41 -35.57
C GLN A 19 -62.66 28.64 -35.18
N LEU A 20 -62.02 29.80 -35.02
CA LEU A 20 -62.68 31.05 -34.61
C LEU A 20 -63.08 31.94 -35.79
N LEU A 21 -62.68 31.59 -37.01
CA LEU A 21 -62.89 32.37 -38.22
C LEU A 21 -63.43 31.47 -39.33
N ASP A 22 -64.39 31.98 -40.09
CA ASP A 22 -64.81 31.33 -41.33
C ASP A 22 -63.91 31.77 -42.50
N PRO A 23 -63.57 30.88 -43.44
CA PRO A 23 -62.76 31.22 -44.61
C PRO A 23 -63.32 32.36 -45.46
N GLU A 24 -64.64 32.54 -45.44
CA GLU A 24 -65.37 33.61 -46.15
C GLU A 24 -65.11 34.99 -45.52
N ASP A 25 -65.02 35.06 -44.18
CA ASP A 25 -64.78 36.31 -43.43
C ASP A 25 -63.34 36.82 -43.56
N VAL A 26 -62.41 35.93 -43.96
CA VAL A 26 -60.99 36.24 -44.15
C VAL A 26 -60.66 36.50 -45.63
N ASN A 27 -61.38 35.88 -46.55
CA ASN A 27 -61.15 36.00 -48.01
C ASN A 27 -61.92 37.18 -48.62
N VAL A 28 -61.72 38.37 -48.06
CA VAL A 28 -62.29 39.65 -48.50
C VAL A 28 -61.19 40.69 -48.67
N ASP A 29 -61.46 41.79 -49.39
CA ASP A 29 -60.45 42.83 -49.67
C ASP A 29 -59.89 43.48 -48.39
N GLN A 30 -60.68 43.56 -47.32
CA GLN A 30 -60.28 44.14 -46.04
C GLN A 30 -60.90 43.39 -44.86
N PRO A 31 -60.25 42.30 -44.38
CA PRO A 31 -60.77 41.51 -43.27
C PRO A 31 -60.56 42.21 -41.91
N ASP A 32 -61.34 41.81 -40.90
CA ASP A 32 -61.24 42.42 -39.57
C ASP A 32 -59.92 42.05 -38.87
N GLU A 33 -59.07 43.05 -38.67
CA GLU A 33 -57.75 42.88 -38.04
C GLU A 33 -57.83 42.29 -36.64
N LYS A 34 -58.86 42.65 -35.85
CA LYS A 34 -58.99 42.17 -34.47
C LYS A 34 -59.33 40.68 -34.43
N SER A 35 -60.19 40.22 -35.32
CA SER A 35 -60.59 38.83 -35.46
C SER A 35 -59.42 37.97 -35.97
N ILE A 36 -58.70 38.44 -36.99
CA ILE A 36 -57.47 37.79 -37.47
C ILE A 36 -56.44 37.72 -36.35
N MET A 37 -56.18 38.84 -35.66
CA MET A 37 -55.19 38.90 -34.60
C MET A 37 -55.52 37.95 -33.46
N THR A 38 -56.79 37.88 -33.05
CA THR A 38 -57.26 36.98 -31.99
C THR A 38 -57.00 35.52 -32.36
N TYR A 39 -57.30 35.13 -33.60
CA TYR A 39 -57.04 33.77 -34.06
C TYR A 39 -55.54 33.48 -34.16
N VAL A 40 -54.74 34.37 -34.75
CA VAL A 40 -53.27 34.21 -34.83
C VAL A 40 -52.61 34.13 -33.45
N VAL A 41 -53.13 34.84 -32.45
CA VAL A 41 -52.67 34.78 -31.04
C VAL A 41 -52.83 33.37 -30.46
N THR A 42 -53.87 32.61 -30.84
CA THR A 42 -54.02 31.22 -30.41
C THR A 42 -52.89 30.31 -30.91
N TYR A 43 -52.47 30.46 -32.17
CA TYR A 43 -51.29 29.75 -32.72
C TYR A 43 -50.01 30.17 -32.00
N TYR A 44 -49.85 31.47 -31.73
CA TYR A 44 -48.69 31.96 -31.00
C TYR A 44 -48.60 31.33 -29.60
N HIS A 45 -49.71 31.27 -28.86
CA HIS A 45 -49.74 30.62 -27.54
C HIS A 45 -49.41 29.14 -27.62
N TYR A 46 -49.97 28.42 -28.60
CA TYR A 46 -49.66 27.00 -28.81
C TYR A 46 -48.17 26.77 -29.07
N PHE A 47 -47.60 27.44 -30.08
CA PHE A 47 -46.19 27.25 -30.44
C PHE A 47 -45.23 27.78 -29.36
N SER A 48 -45.62 28.84 -28.65
CA SER A 48 -44.86 29.36 -27.49
C SER A 48 -44.85 28.35 -26.34
N LYS A 49 -45.98 27.69 -26.06
CA LYS A 49 -46.09 26.61 -25.07
C LYS A 49 -45.28 25.38 -25.49
N ALA A 50 -45.42 24.91 -26.73
CA ALA A 50 -44.64 23.79 -27.24
C ALA A 50 -43.12 24.06 -27.18
N LYS A 51 -42.70 25.29 -27.47
CA LYS A 51 -41.31 25.74 -27.32
C LYS A 51 -40.87 25.77 -25.85
N SER A 52 -41.71 26.27 -24.94
CA SER A 52 -41.37 26.33 -23.52
C SER A 52 -41.28 24.94 -22.87
N GLU A 53 -42.14 24.00 -23.28
CA GLU A 53 -42.06 22.58 -22.88
C GLU A 53 -40.78 21.92 -23.39
N SER A 54 -40.39 22.14 -24.64
CA SER A 54 -39.13 21.65 -25.20
C SER A 54 -37.90 22.19 -24.44
N VAL A 55 -37.91 23.49 -24.10
CA VAL A 55 -36.83 24.12 -23.31
C VAL A 55 -36.78 23.54 -21.89
N SER A 56 -37.93 23.33 -21.27
CA SER A 56 -38.04 22.71 -19.94
C SER A 56 -37.51 21.27 -19.94
N ALA A 57 -37.85 20.46 -20.96
CA ALA A 57 -37.33 19.12 -21.12
C ALA A 57 -35.80 19.10 -21.26
N LYS A 58 -35.22 20.01 -22.06
CA LYS A 58 -33.76 20.15 -22.21
C LYS A 58 -33.08 20.54 -20.89
N ARG A 59 -33.69 21.45 -20.12
CA ARG A 59 -33.16 21.85 -18.80
C ARG A 59 -33.18 20.67 -17.82
N LEU A 60 -34.28 19.92 -17.77
CA LEU A 60 -34.40 18.73 -16.93
C LEU A 60 -33.35 17.66 -17.29
N SER A 61 -33.19 17.38 -18.58
CA SER A 61 -32.19 16.44 -19.08
C SER A 61 -30.77 16.84 -18.67
N ARG A 62 -30.42 18.12 -18.72
CA ARG A 62 -29.11 18.62 -18.27
C ARG A 62 -28.88 18.39 -16.77
N VAL A 63 -29.88 18.65 -15.94
CA VAL A 63 -29.79 18.44 -14.48
C VAL A 63 -29.63 16.95 -14.15
N LEU A 64 -30.38 16.08 -14.84
CA LEU A 64 -30.27 14.62 -14.69
C LEU A 64 -28.87 14.13 -15.07
N GLN A 65 -28.33 14.60 -16.20
CA GLN A 65 -26.98 14.23 -16.63
C GLN A 65 -25.94 14.67 -15.59
N GLN A 66 -26.03 15.90 -15.08
CA GLN A 66 -25.13 16.40 -14.04
C GLN A 66 -25.18 15.57 -12.76
N ALA A 67 -26.38 15.14 -12.34
CA ALA A 67 -26.55 14.27 -11.17
C ALA A 67 -25.94 12.88 -11.40
N GLN A 68 -26.10 12.33 -12.61
CA GLN A 68 -25.52 11.05 -13.00
C GLN A 68 -23.99 11.10 -13.00
N ASP A 69 -23.39 12.14 -13.59
CA ASP A 69 -21.94 12.33 -13.64
C ASP A 69 -21.35 12.46 -12.21
N ILE A 70 -22.04 13.15 -11.30
CA ILE A 70 -21.62 13.26 -9.89
C ILE A 70 -21.69 11.90 -9.19
N SER A 71 -22.78 11.15 -9.40
CA SER A 71 -22.93 9.82 -8.80
C SER A 71 -21.83 8.85 -9.28
N GLU A 72 -21.43 8.94 -10.55
CA GLU A 72 -20.34 8.13 -11.09
C GLU A 72 -19.01 8.50 -10.43
N LEU A 73 -18.70 9.79 -10.29
CA LEU A 73 -17.50 10.26 -9.60
C LEU A 73 -17.45 9.80 -8.14
N ILE A 74 -18.58 9.84 -7.43
CA ILE A 74 -18.67 9.34 -6.05
C ILE A 74 -18.39 7.84 -6.01
N GLY A 75 -19.00 7.05 -6.89
CA GLY A 75 -18.76 5.61 -6.96
C GLY A 75 -17.29 5.26 -7.23
N GLN A 76 -16.64 5.98 -8.14
CA GLN A 76 -15.21 5.82 -8.43
C GLN A 76 -14.35 6.17 -7.20
N TYR A 77 -14.66 7.27 -6.51
CA TYR A 77 -13.98 7.68 -5.28
C TYR A 77 -14.11 6.61 -4.17
N GLU A 78 -15.31 6.08 -3.94
CA GLU A 78 -15.54 5.03 -2.94
C GLU A 78 -14.75 3.75 -3.28
N GLN A 79 -14.76 3.34 -4.54
CA GLN A 79 -14.04 2.15 -5.01
C GLN A 79 -12.52 2.31 -4.84
N LEU A 80 -11.95 3.43 -5.28
CA LEU A 80 -10.52 3.70 -5.19
C LEU A 80 -10.07 3.80 -3.72
N SER A 81 -10.85 4.50 -2.88
CA SER A 81 -10.56 4.62 -1.44
C SER A 81 -10.56 3.26 -0.75
N THR A 82 -11.56 2.42 -1.04
CA THR A 82 -11.68 1.08 -0.45
C THR A 82 -10.55 0.16 -0.93
N SER A 83 -10.19 0.24 -2.22
CA SER A 83 -9.06 -0.51 -2.78
C SER A 83 -7.74 -0.11 -2.14
N LEU A 84 -7.51 1.18 -1.91
CA LEU A 84 -6.30 1.68 -1.26
C LEU A 84 -6.22 1.21 0.21
N ILE A 85 -7.32 1.33 0.96
CA ILE A 85 -7.38 0.81 2.34
C ILE A 85 -7.05 -0.68 2.38
N LYS A 86 -7.64 -1.47 1.48
CA LYS A 86 -7.36 -2.91 1.39
C LYS A 86 -5.89 -3.20 1.13
N TRP A 87 -5.27 -2.48 0.20
CA TRP A 87 -3.84 -2.61 -0.07
C TRP A 87 -3.02 -2.28 1.18
N ILE A 88 -3.33 -1.18 1.87
CA ILE A 88 -2.65 -0.77 3.10
C ILE A 88 -2.73 -1.87 4.17
N GLU A 89 -3.93 -2.42 4.40
CA GLU A 89 -4.13 -3.45 5.42
C GLU A 89 -3.34 -4.73 5.10
N GLN A 90 -3.34 -5.16 3.84
CA GLN A 90 -2.53 -6.30 3.39
C GLN A 90 -1.03 -6.04 3.54
N THR A 91 -0.56 -4.84 3.20
CA THR A 91 0.85 -4.48 3.39
C THR A 91 1.22 -4.45 4.86
N ILE A 92 0.36 -3.95 5.75
CA ILE A 92 0.60 -3.97 7.20
C ILE A 92 0.76 -5.41 7.70
N GLU A 93 -0.07 -6.35 7.24
CA GLU A 93 0.07 -7.77 7.60
C GLU A 93 1.43 -8.32 7.17
N LEU A 94 1.89 -8.02 5.96
CA LEU A 94 3.20 -8.44 5.46
C LEU A 94 4.36 -7.80 6.25
N LEU A 95 4.26 -6.52 6.59
CA LEU A 95 5.29 -5.82 7.36
C LEU A 95 5.37 -6.31 8.81
N ASN A 96 4.25 -6.77 9.38
CA ASN A 96 4.18 -7.31 10.73
C ASN A 96 4.67 -8.76 10.84
N ASP A 97 5.06 -9.40 9.74
CA ASP A 97 5.68 -10.73 9.80
C ASP A 97 6.92 -10.70 10.69
N ARG A 98 6.94 -11.55 11.73
CA ARG A 98 8.03 -11.61 12.69
C ARG A 98 9.10 -12.65 12.33
N GLN A 99 8.96 -13.32 11.19
CA GLN A 99 9.96 -14.28 10.73
C GLN A 99 11.16 -13.55 10.10
N LEU A 100 12.19 -13.34 10.91
CA LEU A 100 13.46 -12.78 10.47
C LEU A 100 14.42 -13.91 10.11
N ALA A 101 15.19 -13.71 9.03
CA ALA A 101 16.15 -14.72 8.59
C ALA A 101 17.29 -14.87 9.61
N ASN A 102 17.63 -16.10 9.96
CA ASN A 102 18.73 -16.39 10.88
C ASN A 102 20.09 -16.38 10.16
N SER A 103 20.41 -15.34 9.39
CA SER A 103 21.76 -15.17 8.79
C SER A 103 21.94 -13.74 8.29
N VAL A 104 23.20 -13.26 8.24
CA VAL A 104 23.50 -11.91 7.71
C VAL A 104 22.99 -11.76 6.27
N ALA A 105 23.23 -12.76 5.42
CA ALA A 105 22.79 -12.75 4.03
C ALA A 105 21.26 -12.73 3.91
N GLY A 106 20.56 -13.54 4.70
CA GLY A 106 19.10 -13.60 4.69
C GLY A 106 18.47 -12.27 5.13
N VAL A 107 18.98 -11.65 6.19
CA VAL A 107 18.48 -10.34 6.66
C VAL A 107 18.77 -9.24 5.63
N GLN A 108 19.92 -9.29 4.95
CA GLN A 108 20.22 -8.38 3.85
C GLN A 108 19.23 -8.51 2.68
N THR A 109 18.83 -9.73 2.32
CA THR A 109 17.78 -9.94 1.31
C THR A 109 16.44 -9.36 1.78
N GLN A 110 16.07 -9.54 3.05
CA GLN A 110 14.84 -8.95 3.61
C GLN A 110 14.90 -7.41 3.61
N LEU A 111 16.04 -6.81 3.93
CA LEU A 111 16.27 -5.36 3.84
C LEU A 111 16.18 -4.84 2.40
N GLN A 112 16.72 -5.58 1.42
CA GLN A 112 16.61 -5.23 0.01
C GLN A 112 15.15 -5.24 -0.45
N ALA A 113 14.39 -6.30 -0.13
CA ALA A 113 12.97 -6.38 -0.44
C ALA A 113 12.18 -5.23 0.19
N PHE A 114 12.46 -4.91 1.46
CA PHE A 114 11.86 -3.76 2.14
C PHE A 114 12.23 -2.42 1.47
N GLY A 115 13.48 -2.28 1.00
CA GLY A 115 13.92 -1.13 0.21
C GLY A 115 13.19 -1.01 -1.12
N THR A 116 12.98 -2.12 -1.85
CA THR A 116 12.19 -2.16 -3.09
C THR A 116 10.76 -1.73 -2.84
N TYR A 117 10.12 -2.24 -1.80
CA TYR A 117 8.77 -1.80 -1.40
C TYR A 117 8.71 -0.27 -1.21
N ARG A 118 9.65 0.31 -0.46
CA ARG A 118 9.70 1.77 -0.19
C ARG A 118 9.99 2.60 -1.44
N ALA A 119 10.80 2.10 -2.36
CA ALA A 119 11.26 2.84 -3.54
C ALA A 119 10.35 2.70 -4.77
N VAL A 120 9.62 1.58 -4.88
CA VAL A 120 8.87 1.24 -6.09
C VAL A 120 7.37 1.09 -5.81
N GLU A 121 6.99 0.34 -4.77
CA GLU A 121 5.59 -0.03 -4.55
C GLU A 121 4.80 1.05 -3.79
N LYS A 122 5.39 1.64 -2.74
CA LYS A 122 4.74 2.67 -1.92
C LYS A 122 4.50 4.01 -2.65
N PRO A 123 5.47 4.56 -3.42
CA PRO A 123 5.30 5.88 -4.04
C PRO A 123 4.03 6.06 -4.89
N PRO A 124 3.66 5.15 -5.81
CA PRO A 124 2.42 5.30 -6.57
C PRO A 124 1.17 5.29 -5.67
N LYS A 125 1.19 4.54 -4.56
CA LYS A 125 0.09 4.51 -3.57
C LYS A 125 -0.04 5.82 -2.79
N PHE A 126 1.07 6.49 -2.52
CA PHE A 126 1.04 7.84 -1.95
C PHE A 126 0.45 8.85 -2.95
N THR A 127 0.77 8.72 -4.24
CA THR A 127 0.13 9.53 -5.29
C THR A 127 -1.37 9.23 -5.40
N GLU A 128 -1.78 7.96 -5.33
CA GLU A 128 -3.20 7.58 -5.28
C GLU A 128 -3.93 8.24 -4.11
N LYS A 129 -3.33 8.24 -2.90
CA LYS A 129 -3.87 8.96 -1.73
C LYS A 129 -4.11 10.45 -2.02
N GLY A 130 -3.12 11.14 -2.58
CA GLY A 130 -3.26 12.56 -2.95
C GLY A 130 -4.34 12.79 -4.02
N ASN A 131 -4.44 11.88 -5.00
CA ASN A 131 -5.47 11.96 -6.04
C ASN A 131 -6.90 11.82 -5.46
N LEU A 132 -7.08 11.01 -4.40
CA LEU A 132 -8.37 10.90 -3.71
C LEU A 132 -8.80 12.22 -3.06
N GLU A 133 -7.87 12.97 -2.48
CA GLU A 133 -8.14 14.31 -1.91
C GLU A 133 -8.61 15.29 -3.00
N VAL A 134 -7.94 15.25 -4.16
CA VAL A 134 -8.31 16.08 -5.32
C VAL A 134 -9.68 15.68 -5.89
N GLN A 135 -9.97 14.38 -5.99
CA GLN A 135 -11.28 13.88 -6.44
C GLN A 135 -12.40 14.31 -5.48
N LEU A 136 -12.18 14.17 -4.17
CA LEU A 136 -13.15 14.60 -3.17
C LEU A 136 -13.41 16.12 -3.26
N PHE A 137 -12.36 16.93 -3.40
CA PHE A 137 -12.52 18.36 -3.63
C PHE A 137 -13.33 18.65 -4.90
N THR A 138 -13.06 17.93 -6.00
CA THR A 138 -13.78 18.09 -7.27
C THR A 138 -15.27 17.74 -7.12
N ILE A 139 -15.59 16.66 -6.42
CA ILE A 139 -16.98 16.26 -6.11
C ILE A 139 -17.67 17.37 -5.31
N GLN A 140 -17.03 17.86 -4.24
CA GLN A 140 -17.57 18.94 -3.41
C GLN A 140 -17.83 20.22 -4.20
N GLN A 141 -16.92 20.61 -5.09
CA GLN A 141 -17.10 21.79 -5.96
C GLN A 141 -18.27 21.61 -6.93
N ARG A 142 -18.42 20.44 -7.55
CA ARG A 142 -19.55 20.14 -8.45
C ARG A 142 -20.89 20.14 -7.73
N LEU A 143 -20.96 19.56 -6.52
CA LEU A 143 -22.16 19.59 -5.69
C LEU A 143 -22.57 21.03 -5.34
N ARG A 144 -21.61 21.87 -4.95
CA ARG A 144 -21.84 23.30 -4.66
C ARG A 144 -22.34 24.06 -5.89
N ALA A 145 -21.69 23.87 -7.04
CA ALA A 145 -22.07 24.53 -8.30
C ALA A 145 -23.51 24.18 -8.74
N ASN A 146 -23.99 22.99 -8.38
CA ASN A 146 -25.34 22.53 -8.66
C ASN A 146 -26.36 22.84 -7.56
N ASN A 147 -26.00 23.67 -6.56
CA ASN A 147 -26.82 23.95 -5.36
C ASN A 147 -27.28 22.69 -4.61
N GLN A 148 -26.55 21.59 -4.75
CA GLN A 148 -26.77 20.37 -3.98
C GLN A 148 -26.04 20.49 -2.64
N LYS A 149 -26.60 19.90 -1.57
CA LYS A 149 -25.96 19.92 -0.25
C LYS A 149 -24.58 19.24 -0.36
N PRO A 150 -23.47 19.94 -0.04
CA PRO A 150 -22.12 19.38 -0.16
C PRO A 150 -21.80 18.29 0.87
N HIS A 151 -22.70 18.02 1.82
CA HIS A 151 -22.45 17.10 2.92
C HIS A 151 -22.99 15.71 2.63
N LEU A 152 -22.07 14.81 2.26
CA LEU A 152 -22.21 13.36 2.39
C LEU A 152 -21.25 12.91 3.51
N PRO A 153 -21.75 12.67 4.74
CA PRO A 153 -20.91 12.25 5.87
C PRO A 153 -20.07 10.99 5.61
N ARG A 154 -20.56 10.11 4.72
CA ARG A 154 -19.91 8.84 4.37
C ARG A 154 -18.60 9.05 3.59
N GLU A 155 -18.54 10.06 2.74
CA GLU A 155 -17.38 10.36 1.88
C GLU A 155 -16.25 11.01 2.68
N LEU A 156 -16.58 11.94 3.58
CA LEU A 156 -15.61 12.52 4.51
C LEU A 156 -15.02 11.47 5.45
N GLY A 157 -15.80 10.45 5.82
CA GLY A 157 -15.34 9.32 6.62
C GLY A 157 -14.33 8.43 5.88
N LEU A 158 -14.42 8.30 4.56
CA LEU A 158 -13.48 7.48 3.78
C LEU A 158 -12.09 8.10 3.74
N LEU A 159 -11.98 9.41 3.50
CA LEU A 159 -10.68 10.08 3.54
C LEU A 159 -10.02 9.94 4.91
N ALA A 160 -10.76 10.19 5.99
CA ALA A 160 -10.25 10.03 7.35
C ALA A 160 -9.78 8.59 7.63
N ARG A 161 -10.49 7.58 7.14
CA ARG A 161 -10.08 6.17 7.24
C ARG A 161 -8.83 5.86 6.41
N VAL A 162 -8.68 6.45 5.23
CA VAL A 162 -7.46 6.34 4.42
C VAL A 162 -6.28 6.94 5.18
N ASP A 163 -6.44 8.14 5.77
CA ASP A 163 -5.40 8.80 6.57
C ASP A 163 -5.02 7.95 7.80
N GLU A 164 -6.01 7.43 8.52
CA GLU A 164 -5.77 6.55 9.68
C GLU A 164 -5.05 5.25 9.27
N ALA A 165 -5.48 4.61 8.17
CA ALA A 165 -4.81 3.42 7.65
C ALA A 165 -3.38 3.73 7.23
N TRP A 166 -3.15 4.87 6.57
CA TRP A 166 -1.81 5.30 6.16
C TRP A 166 -0.89 5.55 7.37
N HIS A 167 -1.40 6.16 8.44
CA HIS A 167 -0.63 6.34 9.67
C HIS A 167 -0.25 5.00 10.33
N ARG A 168 -1.18 4.03 10.33
CA ARG A 168 -0.87 2.66 10.80
C ARG A 168 0.20 1.98 9.93
N LEU A 169 0.18 2.21 8.62
CA LEU A 169 1.21 1.71 7.70
C LEU A 169 2.59 2.27 8.07
N GLU A 170 2.69 3.58 8.28
CA GLU A 170 3.96 4.22 8.67
C GLU A 170 4.49 3.68 9.99
N GLY A 171 3.61 3.41 10.96
CA GLY A 171 3.98 2.74 12.21
C GLY A 171 4.53 1.32 11.99
N ALA A 172 3.87 0.52 11.15
CA ALA A 172 4.31 -0.84 10.82
C ALA A 172 5.65 -0.83 10.05
N GLU A 173 5.84 0.11 9.12
CA GLU A 173 7.10 0.28 8.41
C GLU A 173 8.25 0.63 9.36
N HIS A 174 8.03 1.54 10.30
CA HIS A 174 9.05 1.92 11.28
C HIS A 174 9.43 0.73 12.17
N ALA A 175 8.44 -0.03 12.65
CA ALA A 175 8.69 -1.23 13.45
C ALA A 175 9.47 -2.30 12.66
N ARG A 176 9.12 -2.51 11.38
CA ARG A 176 9.82 -3.44 10.48
C ARG A 176 11.26 -3.02 10.23
N ASP A 177 11.49 -1.72 10.01
CA ASP A 177 12.83 -1.16 9.80
C ASP A 177 13.72 -1.39 11.02
N ILE A 178 13.22 -1.10 12.23
CA ILE A 178 13.94 -1.34 13.49
C ILE A 178 14.26 -2.84 13.63
N ALA A 179 13.26 -3.72 13.48
CA ALA A 179 13.43 -5.15 13.66
C ALA A 179 14.48 -5.75 12.71
N LEU A 180 14.49 -5.34 11.43
CA LEU A 180 15.48 -5.79 10.46
C LEU A 180 16.90 -5.32 10.80
N HIS A 181 17.06 -4.08 11.27
CA HIS A 181 18.37 -3.54 11.64
C HIS A 181 18.91 -4.14 12.94
N GLU A 182 18.06 -4.32 13.94
CA GLU A 182 18.42 -4.99 15.19
C GLU A 182 18.87 -6.43 14.93
N GLU A 183 18.11 -7.17 14.11
CA GLU A 183 18.49 -8.53 13.75
C GLU A 183 19.77 -8.58 12.92
N LEU A 184 19.98 -7.65 11.98
CA LEU A 184 21.23 -7.58 11.23
C LEU A 184 22.44 -7.39 12.16
N MET A 185 22.30 -6.52 13.17
CA MET A 185 23.35 -6.29 14.16
C MET A 185 23.58 -7.54 15.03
N ARG A 186 22.51 -8.22 15.44
CA ARG A 186 22.59 -9.49 16.17
C ARG A 186 23.33 -10.55 15.37
N GLN A 187 22.96 -10.75 14.10
CA GLN A 187 23.62 -11.70 13.20
C GLN A 187 25.10 -11.38 13.00
N ARG A 188 25.46 -10.10 12.80
CA ARG A 188 26.87 -9.69 12.69
C ARG A 188 27.66 -9.96 13.97
N ARG A 189 27.06 -9.73 15.15
CA ARG A 189 27.69 -10.05 16.43
C ARG A 189 27.94 -11.56 16.55
N LEU A 190 26.98 -12.39 16.15
CA LEU A 190 27.13 -13.84 16.17
C LEU A 190 28.22 -14.32 15.21
N GLU A 191 28.31 -13.77 14.00
CA GLU A 191 29.42 -14.08 13.10
C GLU A 191 30.78 -13.71 13.70
N GLN A 192 30.89 -12.57 14.38
CA GLN A 192 32.13 -12.20 15.07
C GLN A 192 32.46 -13.13 16.25
N LEU A 193 31.43 -13.65 16.92
CA LEU A 193 31.58 -14.60 18.01
C LEU A 193 32.02 -15.98 17.49
N ALA A 194 31.41 -16.44 16.40
CA ALA A 194 31.79 -17.67 15.69
C ALA A 194 33.24 -17.60 15.19
N ASN A 195 33.64 -16.51 14.54
CA ASN A 195 35.04 -16.29 14.13
C ASN A 195 36.02 -16.29 15.32
N ARG A 196 35.60 -15.81 16.50
CA ARG A 196 36.40 -15.87 17.73
C ARG A 196 36.48 -17.29 18.28
N PHE A 197 35.39 -18.05 18.20
CA PHE A 197 35.37 -19.46 18.54
C PHE A 197 36.34 -20.24 17.64
N ASP A 198 36.20 -20.14 16.32
CA ASP A 198 37.02 -20.88 15.34
C ASP A 198 38.51 -20.64 15.57
N ARG A 199 38.94 -19.37 15.63
CA ARG A 199 40.35 -19.02 15.91
C ARG A 199 40.84 -19.59 17.23
N LYS A 200 40.00 -19.57 18.27
CA LYS A 200 40.41 -20.12 19.55
C LYS A 200 40.51 -21.64 19.45
N ALA A 201 39.49 -22.33 18.94
CA ALA A 201 39.46 -23.77 18.75
C ALA A 201 40.70 -24.25 17.97
N ASP A 202 41.02 -23.63 16.83
CA ASP A 202 42.19 -23.95 16.01
C ASP A 202 43.51 -23.91 16.82
N MET A 203 43.69 -22.89 17.66
CA MET A 203 44.88 -22.79 18.52
C MET A 203 44.94 -23.91 19.56
N ARG A 204 43.79 -24.36 20.09
CA ARG A 204 43.73 -25.43 21.10
C ARG A 204 43.98 -26.77 20.44
N GLU A 205 43.43 -27.01 19.25
CA GLU A 205 43.71 -28.20 18.46
C GLU A 205 45.17 -28.29 18.01
N ALA A 206 45.79 -27.16 17.66
CA ALA A 206 47.22 -27.13 17.33
C ALA A 206 48.09 -27.48 18.55
N TRP A 207 47.82 -26.86 19.71
CA TRP A 207 48.52 -27.15 20.96
C TRP A 207 48.30 -28.60 21.43
N LEU A 208 47.08 -29.14 21.27
CA LEU A 208 46.78 -30.54 21.61
C LEU A 208 47.57 -31.50 20.73
N ARG A 209 47.64 -31.25 19.42
CA ARG A 209 48.43 -32.06 18.47
C ARG A 209 49.92 -32.04 18.81
N GLU A 210 50.46 -30.88 19.17
CA GLU A 210 51.86 -30.75 19.58
C GLU A 210 52.15 -31.54 20.87
N ASN A 211 51.30 -31.40 21.89
CA ASN A 211 51.46 -32.15 23.14
C ASN A 211 51.30 -33.67 22.96
N GLN A 212 50.34 -34.11 22.14
CA GLN A 212 50.20 -35.53 21.80
C GLN A 212 51.46 -36.09 21.13
N SER A 213 52.06 -35.32 20.21
CA SER A 213 53.34 -35.68 19.58
C SER A 213 54.50 -35.76 20.58
N LEU A 214 54.56 -34.83 21.54
CA LEU A 214 55.60 -34.81 22.57
C LEU A 214 55.47 -35.99 23.56
N ILE A 215 54.25 -36.35 23.95
CA ILE A 215 53.96 -37.45 24.88
C ILE A 215 54.16 -38.80 24.20
N GLY A 216 53.84 -38.93 22.91
CA GLY A 216 54.01 -40.17 22.15
C GLY A 216 55.47 -40.55 21.84
N GLN A 217 56.45 -39.73 22.23
CA GLN A 217 57.88 -40.04 22.07
C GLN A 217 58.39 -40.87 23.25
N ASP A 218 58.70 -42.15 23.00
CA ASP A 218 59.29 -43.07 23.98
C ASP A 218 60.80 -42.81 24.21
N ASN A 219 61.15 -41.60 24.62
CA ASN A 219 62.52 -41.14 24.85
C ASN A 219 62.87 -41.08 26.34
N PHE A 220 62.76 -42.21 27.05
CA PHE A 220 62.98 -42.28 28.51
C PHE A 220 64.45 -42.43 28.93
N GLY A 221 65.35 -42.71 27.99
CA GLY A 221 66.76 -42.99 28.27
C GLY A 221 66.99 -44.38 28.88
N LYS A 222 68.26 -44.78 29.06
CA LYS A 222 68.64 -46.11 29.58
C LYS A 222 69.38 -46.05 30.92
N ASP A 223 69.62 -44.85 31.43
CA ASP A 223 70.41 -44.55 32.60
C ASP A 223 69.68 -43.57 33.52
N LEU A 224 70.02 -43.62 34.83
CA LEU A 224 69.34 -42.85 35.87
C LEU A 224 69.26 -41.33 35.59
N PRO A 225 70.30 -40.67 35.05
CA PRO A 225 70.23 -39.25 34.70
C PRO A 225 69.19 -38.96 33.60
N ALA A 226 69.11 -39.79 32.56
CA ALA A 226 68.18 -39.59 31.47
C ALA A 226 66.72 -39.84 31.91
N VAL A 227 66.48 -40.84 32.76
CA VAL A 227 65.16 -41.09 33.35
C VAL A 227 64.70 -39.92 34.22
N ARG A 228 65.61 -39.34 35.03
CA ARG A 228 65.31 -38.13 35.82
C ARG A 228 64.97 -36.93 34.95
N ALA A 229 65.70 -36.74 33.85
CA ALA A 229 65.41 -35.67 32.88
C ALA A 229 64.04 -35.86 32.20
N ALA A 230 63.70 -37.10 31.82
CA ALA A 230 62.39 -37.44 31.26
C ALA A 230 61.25 -37.18 32.26
N THR A 231 61.46 -37.51 33.54
CA THR A 231 60.50 -37.25 34.62
C THR A 231 60.25 -35.75 34.79
N CYS A 232 61.31 -34.94 34.86
CA CYS A 232 61.21 -33.48 34.96
C CYS A 232 60.48 -32.87 33.74
N LYS A 233 60.75 -33.38 32.53
CA LYS A 233 60.02 -32.97 31.31
C LYS A 233 58.53 -33.31 31.42
N HIS A 234 58.18 -34.47 31.97
CA HIS A 234 56.79 -34.88 32.15
C HIS A 234 56.06 -33.97 33.15
N GLU A 235 56.66 -33.69 34.31
CA GLU A 235 56.11 -32.77 35.33
C GLU A 235 55.89 -31.34 34.77
N ALA A 236 56.80 -30.87 33.90
CA ALA A 236 56.64 -29.59 33.21
C ALA A 236 55.45 -29.60 32.24
N ILE A 237 55.25 -30.69 31.50
CA ILE A 237 54.10 -30.86 30.59
C ILE A 237 52.79 -30.92 31.39
N GLU A 238 52.73 -31.68 32.48
CA GLU A 238 51.54 -31.73 33.34
C GLU A 238 51.16 -30.34 33.87
N THR A 239 52.15 -29.56 34.32
CA THR A 239 51.92 -28.20 34.79
C THR A 239 51.36 -27.29 33.69
N ASP A 240 51.88 -27.39 32.46
CA ASP A 240 51.35 -26.63 31.31
C ASP A 240 49.92 -27.07 30.96
N ILE A 241 49.63 -28.37 31.00
CA ILE A 241 48.28 -28.91 30.76
C ILE A 241 47.27 -28.34 31.76
N PHE A 242 47.59 -28.35 33.06
CA PHE A 242 46.71 -27.78 34.09
C PHE A 242 46.50 -26.28 33.88
N ALA A 243 47.54 -25.53 33.53
CA ALA A 243 47.40 -24.10 33.22
C ALA A 243 46.58 -23.84 31.94
N TYR A 244 46.46 -24.82 31.05
CA TYR A 244 45.75 -24.71 29.77
C TYR A 244 44.23 -24.92 29.90
N GLU A 245 43.75 -25.52 30.99
CA GLU A 245 42.32 -25.80 31.25
C GLU A 245 41.43 -24.55 31.12
N GLU A 246 41.89 -23.40 31.64
CA GLU A 246 41.16 -22.14 31.55
C GLU A 246 40.95 -21.71 30.08
N ARG A 247 41.94 -21.98 29.21
CA ARG A 247 41.89 -21.63 27.79
C ARG A 247 40.92 -22.51 27.00
N VAL A 248 40.72 -23.75 27.42
CA VAL A 248 39.72 -24.68 26.85
C VAL A 248 38.33 -24.29 27.36
N THR A 249 38.20 -24.00 28.65
CA THR A 249 36.96 -23.49 29.26
C THR A 249 36.46 -22.23 28.56
N ALA A 250 37.37 -21.34 28.14
CA ALA A 250 37.02 -20.14 27.37
C ALA A 250 36.42 -20.45 25.99
N VAL A 251 36.78 -21.58 25.35
CA VAL A 251 36.17 -22.03 24.08
C VAL A 251 34.78 -22.60 24.33
N VAL A 252 34.62 -23.42 25.38
CA VAL A 252 33.32 -23.98 25.80
C VAL A 252 32.31 -22.88 26.14
N ARG A 253 32.76 -21.79 26.77
CA ARG A 253 31.90 -20.63 27.04
C ARG A 253 31.41 -19.95 25.75
N LEU A 254 32.27 -19.86 24.73
CA LEU A 254 31.90 -19.26 23.44
C LEU A 254 30.90 -20.13 22.66
N SER A 255 31.07 -21.45 22.66
CA SER A 255 30.09 -22.35 22.04
C SER A 255 28.74 -22.30 22.76
N ALA A 256 28.74 -22.24 24.09
CA ALA A 256 27.52 -22.06 24.87
C ALA A 256 26.79 -20.73 24.56
N GLU A 257 27.52 -19.62 24.40
CA GLU A 257 26.93 -18.33 23.99
C GLU A 257 26.34 -18.40 22.58
N LEU A 258 27.03 -19.03 21.62
CA LEU A 258 26.54 -19.23 20.25
C LEU A 258 25.27 -20.10 20.21
N GLN A 259 25.22 -21.15 21.03
CA GLN A 259 24.05 -22.01 21.15
C GLN A 259 22.86 -21.27 21.79
N ALA A 260 23.09 -20.52 22.87
CA ALA A 260 22.06 -19.77 23.57
C ALA A 260 21.40 -18.72 22.65
N GLU A 261 22.19 -18.08 21.79
CA GLU A 261 21.72 -17.08 20.83
C GLU A 261 21.21 -17.68 19.51
N SER A 262 21.09 -19.01 19.41
CA SER A 262 20.57 -19.71 18.23
C SER A 262 21.31 -19.35 16.93
N TYR A 263 22.65 -19.34 16.95
CA TYR A 263 23.44 -19.14 15.74
C TYR A 263 23.11 -20.19 14.66
N HIS A 264 23.20 -19.81 13.39
CA HIS A 264 22.69 -20.63 12.29
C HIS A 264 23.49 -21.91 12.05
N ASP A 265 24.80 -21.85 12.33
CA ASP A 265 25.73 -22.98 12.17
C ASP A 265 26.17 -23.55 13.53
N VAL A 266 25.26 -23.57 14.51
CA VAL A 266 25.54 -24.15 15.85
C VAL A 266 25.94 -25.62 15.78
N ALA A 267 25.43 -26.36 14.79
CA ALA A 267 25.77 -27.78 14.61
C ALA A 267 27.26 -28.01 14.27
N ARG A 268 27.96 -27.03 13.68
CA ARG A 268 29.41 -27.10 13.46
C ARG A 268 30.20 -26.81 14.75
N VAL A 269 29.61 -26.03 15.66
CA VAL A 269 30.26 -25.52 16.86
C VAL A 269 30.18 -26.52 18.03
N LEU A 270 29.14 -27.36 18.07
CA LEU A 270 28.91 -28.40 19.08
C LEU A 270 29.52 -29.74 18.67
#